data_AF-A0A530QR08-F1
#
_entry.id   AF-A0A530QR08-F1
#
_cell.length_a   1.000
_cell.length_b   1.000
_cell.length_c   1.000
_cell.angle_alpha   90.00
_cell.angle_beta   90.00
_cell.angle_gamma   90.00
#
_symmetry.space_group_name_H-M   'P 1'
#
loop_
_entity.id
_entity.type
_entity.pdbx_description
1 polymer ?
#
loop_
_entity_poly.entity_id
_entity_poly.type
_entity_poly.pdbx_seq_one_letter_code
_entity_poly.pdbx_strand_id
1 'polypeptide(L)' 'MTETGIHYLDARGPEGMRLYAIGDVHGRLDLLAAMHRRIESELIEYKPTADWRVIHLGDYTDRGPDSRGVI' A
#
# COMPACT_ATOMS: atom_id res chain seq x y z
N MET A 1 -33.27 -13.53 4.08
CA MET A 1 -32.09 -14.11 4.73
C MET A 1 -30.93 -13.21 4.33
N THR A 2 -30.52 -12.30 5.20
CA THR A 2 -29.35 -11.45 4.95
C THR A 2 -28.14 -12.35 4.98
N GLU A 3 -27.38 -12.45 3.88
CA GLU A 3 -26.07 -13.06 3.90
C GLU A 3 -25.28 -12.43 5.06
N THR A 4 -24.68 -13.27 5.90
CA THR A 4 -23.68 -12.85 6.88
C THR A 4 -22.49 -12.31 6.11
N GLY A 5 -22.57 -11.03 5.74
CA GLY A 5 -21.50 -10.31 5.06
C GLY A 5 -20.26 -10.26 5.95
N ILE A 6 -19.09 -10.21 5.32
CA ILE A 6 -17.82 -10.00 6.02
C ILE A 6 -17.93 -8.65 6.73
N HIS A 7 -17.93 -8.67 8.07
CA HIS A 7 -17.86 -7.45 8.85
C HIS A 7 -16.43 -6.93 8.81
N TYR A 8 -16.21 -5.63 8.60
CA TYR A 8 -14.86 -5.08 8.47
C TYR A 8 -14.01 -5.27 9.73
N LEU A 9 -14.65 -5.42 10.90
CA LEU A 9 -13.96 -5.77 12.16
C LEU A 9 -13.32 -7.17 12.13
N ASP A 10 -13.81 -8.05 11.26
CA ASP A 10 -13.26 -9.39 11.07
C ASP A 10 -12.19 -9.40 9.95
N ALA A 11 -11.94 -8.27 9.28
CA ALA A 11 -10.94 -8.18 8.23
C ALA A 11 -9.53 -8.13 8.83
N ARG A 12 -8.67 -9.06 8.42
CA ARG A 12 -7.24 -9.03 8.74
C ARG A 12 -6.42 -9.50 7.54
N GLY A 13 -5.18 -9.05 7.48
CA GLY A 13 -4.20 -9.59 6.55
C GLY A 13 -3.85 -11.04 6.87
N PRO A 14 -3.14 -11.74 5.97
CA PRO A 14 -2.60 -13.07 6.25
C PRO A 14 -1.73 -13.07 7.52
N GLU A 15 -1.78 -14.16 8.27
CA GLU A 15 -1.00 -14.29 9.49
C GLU A 15 0.49 -14.16 9.22
N GLY A 16 1.19 -13.42 10.08
CA GLY A 16 2.63 -13.16 9.96
C GLY A 16 3.01 -12.19 8.83
N MET A 17 2.13 -11.85 7.89
CA MET A 17 2.51 -11.00 6.76
C MET A 17 2.45 -9.51 7.11
N ARG A 18 3.51 -8.77 6.78
CA ARG A 18 3.49 -7.30 6.86
C ARG A 18 2.90 -6.71 5.58
N LEU A 19 1.85 -5.90 5.71
CA LEU A 19 1.21 -5.23 4.58
C LEU A 19 1.41 -3.72 4.66
N TYR A 20 1.78 -3.12 3.54
CA TYR A 20 1.80 -1.67 3.34
C TYR A 20 0.73 -1.29 2.32
N ALA A 21 -0.32 -0.61 2.76
CA ALA A 21 -1.35 -0.08 1.88
C ALA A 21 -1.01 1.37 1.52
N ILE A 22 -0.73 1.62 0.24
CA ILE A 22 -0.51 2.96 -0.30
C ILE A 22 -1.81 3.43 -0.94
N GLY A 23 -2.39 4.51 -0.40
CA GLY A 23 -3.59 5.14 -0.94
C GLY A 23 -3.33 5.90 -2.24
N ASP A 24 -4.26 6.79 -2.57
CA ASP A 24 -4.30 7.52 -3.84
C ASP A 24 -3.00 8.28 -4.14
N VAL A 25 -2.48 8.11 -5.34
CA VAL A 25 -1.19 8.70 -5.76
C VAL A 25 -1.39 10.00 -6.52
N HIS A 26 -2.42 10.08 -7.36
CA HIS A 26 -2.78 11.26 -8.13
C HIS A 26 -1.61 11.94 -8.84
N GLY A 27 -0.86 11.19 -9.66
CA GLY A 27 0.24 11.71 -10.47
C GLY A 27 1.41 12.30 -9.66
N ARG A 28 1.52 12.01 -8.35
CA ARG A 28 2.62 12.44 -7.47
C ARG A 28 3.73 11.40 -7.38
N LEU A 29 4.45 11.21 -8.49
CA LEU A 29 5.61 10.31 -8.53
C LEU A 29 6.63 10.62 -7.43
N ASP A 30 6.86 11.90 -7.13
CA ASP A 30 7.79 12.34 -6.10
C ASP A 30 7.43 11.79 -4.71
N LEU A 31 6.14 11.83 -4.36
CA LEU A 31 5.64 11.31 -3.09
C LEU A 31 5.58 9.78 -3.08
N LEU A 32 5.18 9.16 -4.19
CA LEU A 32 5.17 7.70 -4.31
C LEU A 32 6.58 7.12 -4.10
N ALA A 33 7.57 7.69 -4.79
CA ALA A 33 8.96 7.29 -4.65
C ALA A 33 9.50 7.51 -3.23
N ALA A 34 9.08 8.60 -2.56
CA ALA A 34 9.43 8.83 -1.15
C ALA A 34 8.81 7.77 -0.22
N MET A 35 7.57 7.36 -0.50
CA MET A 35 6.91 6.30 0.26
C MET A 35 7.62 4.95 0.10
N HIS A 36 7.97 4.57 -1.12
CA HIS A 36 8.73 3.33 -1.37
C HIS A 36 10.08 3.33 -0.65
N ARG A 37 10.84 4.42 -0.69
CA ARG A 37 12.11 4.54 0.05
C ARG A 37 11.93 4.39 1.56
N ARG A 38 10.84 4.93 2.10
CA ARG A 38 10.52 4.79 3.53
C ARG A 38 10.22 3.34 3.89
N ILE A 39 9.41 2.67 3.08
CA ILE A 39 9.08 1.25 3.25
C ILE A 39 10.35 0.40 3.18
N GLU A 40 11.21 0.63 2.19
CA GLU A 40 12.50 -0.04 2.04
C GLU A 40 13.39 0.14 3.28
N SER A 41 13.51 1.39 3.77
CA SER A 41 14.28 1.70 4.99
C SER A 41 13.76 0.95 6.21
N GLU A 42 12.44 0.91 6.41
CA GLU A 42 11.83 0.16 7.51
C GLU A 42 12.07 -1.35 7.39
N LEU A 43 11.99 -1.91 6.18
CA LEU A 43 12.25 -3.34 5.96
C LEU A 43 13.71 -3.70 6.27
N ILE A 44 14.65 -2.83 5.91
CA ILE A 44 16.08 -3.01 6.22
C ILE A 44 16.33 -2.89 7.73
N GLU A 45 15.69 -1.91 8.40
CA GLU A 45 15.85 -1.67 9.83
C GLU A 45 15.29 -2.82 10.67
N TYR A 46 14.03 -3.19 10.42
CA TYR A 46 13.34 -4.16 11.27
C TYR A 46 13.60 -5.61 10.89
N LYS A 47 14.10 -5.88 9.67
CA LYS A 47 14.36 -7.23 9.13
C LYS A 47 13.28 -8.22 9.53
N PRO A 48 12.00 -7.95 9.17
CA PRO A 48 10.90 -8.79 9.62
C PRO A 48 11.17 -10.24 9.25
N THR A 49 10.94 -11.16 10.19
CA THR A 49 11.15 -12.60 10.00
C THR A 49 10.12 -13.24 9.06
N ALA A 50 9.11 -12.48 8.66
CA ALA A 50 7.98 -12.92 7.86
C ALA A 50 7.85 -12.13 6.55
N ASP A 51 7.10 -12.70 5.61
CA ASP A 51 6.89 -12.15 4.26
C ASP A 51 6.16 -10.79 4.29
N TRP A 52 6.31 -10.00 3.23
CA TRP A 52 5.74 -8.66 3.15
C TRP A 52 5.27 -8.28 1.73
N ARG A 53 4.27 -7.39 1.65
CA ARG A 53 3.71 -6.88 0.38
C ARG A 53 3.38 -5.39 0.46
N VAL A 54 3.55 -4.70 -0.67
CA VAL A 54 3.03 -3.35 -0.90
C VAL A 54 1.78 -3.49 -1.77
N ILE A 55 0.67 -2.90 -1.33
CA ILE A 55 -0.62 -2.90 -2.02
C ILE A 55 -0.95 -1.46 -2.34
N HIS A 56 -1.06 -1.13 -3.62
CA HIS A 56 -1.57 0.18 -4.06
C HIS A 56 -3.08 0.09 -4.21
N LEU A 57 -3.80 1.04 -3.59
CA LEU A 57 -5.26 1.00 -3.49
C LEU A 57 -5.99 1.56 -4.72
N GLY A 58 -5.29 2.33 -5.57
CA GLY A 58 -5.85 2.89 -6.80
C GLY A 58 -5.44 4.34 -7.03
N ASP A 59 -6.20 5.02 -7.90
CA ASP A 59 -6.08 6.46 -8.18
C ASP A 59 -4.63 6.92 -8.46
N TYR A 60 -4.00 6.21 -9.39
CA TYR A 60 -2.62 6.45 -9.82
C TYR A 60 -2.45 7.80 -10.54
N THR A 61 -3.47 8.19 -11.32
CA THR A 61 -3.42 9.33 -12.23
C THR A 61 -4.27 10.51 -11.74
N ASP A 62 -4.26 11.57 -12.54
CA ASP A 62 -5.01 12.82 -12.37
C ASP A 62 -4.47 13.74 -11.28
N ARG A 63 -4.76 15.04 -11.40
CA ARG A 63 -4.40 16.16 -10.47
C ARG A 63 -2.91 16.48 -10.36
N GLY A 64 -2.04 15.47 -10.23
CA GLY A 64 -0.60 15.66 -10.09
C GLY A 64 0.12 15.86 -11.41
N PRO A 65 1.37 16.34 -11.34
CA PRO A 65 2.12 16.77 -12.51
C PRO A 65 2.68 15.62 -13.37
N ASP A 66 2.74 14.38 -12.84
CA ASP A 66 3.45 13.29 -13.51
C ASP A 66 2.71 11.95 -13.42
N SER A 67 1.51 11.88 -13.98
CA SER A 67 0.74 10.63 -14.09
C SER A 67 1.48 9.57 -14.92
N ARG A 68 2.25 9.99 -15.94
CA ARG A 68 3.02 9.07 -16.79
C ARG A 68 4.20 8.45 -16.04
N GLY A 69 4.82 9.18 -15.12
CA GLY A 69 5.89 8.63 -14.29
C GLY A 69 5.41 7.67 -13.22
N VAL A 70 4.13 7.72 -12.85
CA VAL A 70 3.52 6.80 -11.87
C VAL A 70 3.20 5.41 -12.45
N ILE A 71 2.89 5.31 -13.75
CA ILE A 71 2.52 4.06 -14.46
C ILE A 71 3.71 3.50 -15.23
#